data_AF-A0A820GIM5-F1
#
_entry.id   AF-A0A820GIM5-F1
#
_cell.length_a   1.000
_cell.length_b   1.000
_cell.length_c   1.000
_cell.angle_alpha   90.00
_cell.angle_beta   90.00
_cell.angle_gamma   90.00
#
_symmetry.space_group_name_H-M   'P 1'
#
loop_
_entity.id
_entity.type
_entity.pdbx_description
1 polymer ?
#
loop_
_entity_poly.entity_id
_entity_poly.type
_entity_poly.pdbx_seq_one_letter_code
_entity_poly.pdbx_strand_id
1 'polypeptide(L)'
;IMRNDYDAILHWPFSYEVSFCLIDQSTLNNNQHNTTASFWPDIRLDCFQRPVYNMNHSYGIKEFCSLVEFEQNKSFYIRDNIMFIEANINFLTERPVLPSILYTGGSPNDDDCIDRTGENFMDRS
;
A
#
# COMPACT_ATOMS: atom_id res chain seq x y z
N ILE A 1 8.13 -1.06 4.41
CA ILE A 1 8.44 -0.92 5.86
C ILE A 1 9.95 -0.77 6.03
N MET A 2 10.40 0.12 6.91
CA MET A 2 11.83 0.39 7.16
C MET A 2 12.19 0.04 8.60
N ARG A 3 13.44 -0.38 8.81
CA ARG A 3 13.99 -0.67 10.13
C ARG A 3 14.12 0.61 10.96
N ASN A 4 13.79 0.52 12.25
CA ASN A 4 13.94 1.59 13.22
C ASN A 4 14.50 1.08 14.55
N ASP A 5 15.06 1.97 15.37
CA ASP A 5 15.64 1.65 16.68
C ASP A 5 14.59 1.11 17.67
N TYR A 6 13.32 1.49 17.48
CA TYR A 6 12.21 1.07 18.33
C TYR A 6 11.48 -0.19 17.84
N ASP A 7 11.97 -0.89 16.81
CA ASP A 7 11.30 -2.08 16.27
C ASP A 7 11.10 -3.20 17.30
N ALA A 8 11.91 -3.23 18.36
CA ALA A 8 11.81 -4.24 19.43
C ALA A 8 10.55 -4.10 20.30
N ILE A 9 9.93 -2.92 20.34
CA ILE A 9 8.72 -2.64 21.14
C ILE A 9 7.45 -2.53 20.28
N LEU A 10 7.57 -2.62 18.95
CA LEU A 10 6.45 -2.59 18.02
C LEU A 10 5.85 -3.99 17.84
N HIS A 11 4.56 -4.04 17.51
CA HIS A 11 3.88 -5.29 17.17
C HIS A 11 4.31 -5.77 15.77
N TRP A 12 4.62 -7.05 15.67
CA TRP A 12 4.98 -7.72 14.42
C TRP A 12 4.23 -9.05 14.26
N PRO A 13 3.90 -9.46 13.02
CA PRO A 13 4.08 -8.71 11.76
C PRO A 13 3.17 -7.48 11.66
N PHE A 14 3.54 -6.53 10.79
CA PHE A 14 2.76 -5.32 10.56
C PHE A 14 1.41 -5.69 9.94
N SER A 15 0.31 -5.33 10.63
CA SER A 15 -1.03 -5.82 10.29
C SER A 15 -2.11 -4.73 10.28
N TYR A 16 -1.70 -3.46 10.33
CA TYR A 16 -2.59 -2.31 10.26
C TYR A 16 -3.02 -2.04 8.82
N GLU A 17 -4.26 -1.60 8.62
CA GLU A 17 -4.76 -1.17 7.31
C GLU A 17 -3.91 0.00 6.79
N VAL A 18 -3.48 -0.13 5.54
CA VAL A 18 -2.73 0.87 4.81
C VAL A 18 -3.65 1.44 3.75
N SER A 19 -3.75 2.76 3.68
CA SER A 19 -4.49 3.48 2.65
C SER A 19 -3.58 4.46 1.93
N PHE A 20 -3.59 4.40 0.60
CA PHE A 20 -2.96 5.41 -0.23
C PHE A 20 -4.04 6.26 -0.88
N CYS A 21 -3.81 7.57 -0.94
CA CYS A 21 -4.73 8.52 -1.54
C CYS A 21 -3.99 9.46 -2.49
N LEU A 22 -4.40 9.46 -3.76
CA LEU A 22 -4.02 10.47 -4.73
C LEU A 22 -4.90 11.70 -4.52
N ILE A 23 -4.28 12.82 -4.17
CA ILE A 23 -5.01 14.03 -3.76
C ILE A 23 -5.47 14.84 -4.98
N ASP A 24 -6.76 15.15 -5.02
CA ASP A 24 -7.37 16.15 -5.89
C ASP A 24 -7.00 17.56 -5.40
N GLN A 25 -6.25 18.29 -6.22
CA GLN A 25 -5.75 19.64 -5.97
C GLN A 25 -6.68 20.74 -6.54
N SER A 26 -7.89 20.39 -6.99
CA SER A 26 -8.84 21.35 -7.52
C SER A 26 -9.39 22.24 -6.39
N THR A 27 -9.21 23.55 -6.54
CA THR A 27 -9.58 24.55 -5.52
C THR A 27 -11.08 24.70 -5.27
N LEU A 28 -11.92 24.03 -6.08
CA LEU A 28 -13.37 24.16 -6.05
C LEU A 28 -14.07 22.98 -5.37
N ASN A 29 -13.41 21.82 -5.25
CA ASN A 29 -14.11 20.57 -4.98
C ASN A 29 -13.75 19.91 -3.64
N ASN A 30 -13.05 20.61 -2.71
CA ASN A 30 -12.73 20.08 -1.37
C ASN A 30 -12.26 18.60 -1.36
N ASN A 31 -11.36 18.22 -2.28
CA ASN A 31 -10.83 16.85 -2.41
C ASN A 31 -11.87 15.78 -2.80
N GLN A 32 -13.00 16.16 -3.40
CA GLN A 32 -14.10 15.24 -3.75
C GLN A 32 -13.68 14.13 -4.72
N HIS A 33 -12.66 14.33 -5.55
CA HIS A 33 -12.16 13.34 -6.50
C HIS A 33 -10.90 12.61 -6.03
N ASN A 34 -10.60 12.62 -4.73
CA ASN A 34 -9.50 11.82 -4.19
C ASN A 34 -9.65 10.35 -4.61
N THR A 35 -8.63 9.81 -5.28
CA THR A 35 -8.58 8.37 -5.59
C THR A 35 -7.88 7.67 -4.44
N THR A 36 -8.63 6.88 -3.68
CA THR A 36 -8.13 6.16 -2.51
C THR A 36 -8.17 4.66 -2.76
N ALA A 37 -7.10 3.97 -2.40
CA ALA A 37 -7.08 2.51 -2.36
C ALA A 37 -6.42 2.04 -1.08
N SER A 38 -7.06 1.08 -0.42
CA SER A 38 -6.62 0.53 0.86
C SER A 38 -6.38 -0.96 0.74
N PHE A 39 -5.48 -1.49 1.56
CA PHE A 39 -5.27 -2.91 1.72
C PHE A 39 -4.94 -3.27 3.16
N TRP A 40 -5.20 -4.54 3.47
CA TRP A 40 -4.80 -5.16 4.72
C TRP A 40 -3.55 -6.00 4.47
N PRO A 41 -2.39 -5.67 5.08
CA PRO A 41 -1.16 -6.44 4.93
C PRO A 41 -1.36 -7.94 5.15
N ASP A 42 -0.91 -8.80 4.25
CA ASP A 42 -0.90 -10.24 4.52
C ASP A 42 0.29 -10.57 5.43
N ILE A 43 -0.03 -11.01 6.65
CA ILE A 43 0.95 -11.31 7.70
C ILE A 43 1.86 -12.50 7.36
N ARG A 44 1.57 -13.24 6.29
CA ARG A 44 2.41 -14.35 5.79
C ARG A 44 3.55 -13.85 4.91
N LEU A 45 3.47 -12.64 4.37
CA LEU A 45 4.46 -12.11 3.44
C LEU A 45 5.66 -11.49 4.16
N ASP A 46 6.84 -11.71 3.62
CA ASP A 46 8.11 -11.23 4.18
C ASP A 46 8.20 -9.70 4.25
N CYS A 47 7.55 -9.00 3.31
CA CYS A 47 7.54 -7.55 3.26
C CYS A 47 6.83 -6.89 4.47
N PHE A 48 6.03 -7.66 5.21
CA PHE A 48 5.33 -7.19 6.41
C PHE A 48 5.91 -7.74 7.73
N GLN A 49 6.96 -8.56 7.67
CA GLN A 49 7.67 -9.02 8.86
C GLN A 49 8.53 -7.91 9.47
N ARG A 50 9.03 -8.16 10.69
CA ARG A 50 10.00 -7.26 11.33
C ARG A 50 11.25 -7.08 10.44
N PRO A 51 11.64 -5.84 10.10
CA PRO A 51 12.82 -5.58 9.30
C PRO A 51 14.10 -6.11 9.95
N VAL A 52 14.82 -6.96 9.22
CA VAL A 52 16.17 -7.42 9.58
C VAL A 52 17.22 -6.47 8.98
N TYR A 53 16.99 -6.06 7.73
CA TYR A 53 17.80 -5.09 6.99
C TYR A 53 17.15 -3.70 7.04
N ASN A 54 17.77 -2.70 6.39
CA ASN A 54 17.30 -1.31 6.42
C ASN A 54 15.85 -1.14 5.94
N MET A 55 15.40 -1.96 4.99
CA MET A 55 14.06 -1.87 4.41
C MET A 55 13.63 -3.24 3.91
N ASN A 56 12.36 -3.58 4.16
CA ASN A 56 11.72 -4.75 3.57
C ASN A 56 11.47 -4.55 2.06
N HIS A 57 11.22 -5.63 1.34
CA HIS A 57 10.72 -5.55 -0.04
C HIS A 57 9.42 -4.75 -0.13
N SER A 58 9.16 -4.18 -1.30
CA SER A 58 7.98 -3.35 -1.51
C SER A 58 6.73 -4.20 -1.68
N TYR A 59 5.61 -3.68 -1.18
CA TYR A 59 4.27 -4.18 -1.43
C TYR A 59 3.40 -2.97 -1.72
N GLY A 60 2.59 -3.03 -2.78
CA GLY A 60 1.78 -1.91 -3.25
C GLY A 60 0.55 -2.40 -3.99
N ILE A 61 -0.18 -1.46 -4.59
CA ILE A 61 -1.43 -1.73 -5.29
C ILE A 61 -1.16 -1.57 -6.79
N LYS A 62 -1.18 -2.69 -7.53
CA LYS A 62 -0.86 -2.69 -8.97
C LYS A 62 -1.82 -1.79 -9.78
N GLU A 63 -3.10 -1.78 -9.41
CA GLU A 63 -4.14 -0.98 -10.06
C GLU A 63 -4.62 0.17 -9.15
N PHE A 64 -3.68 1.00 -8.70
CA PHE A 64 -4.00 2.09 -7.77
C PHE A 64 -4.98 3.12 -8.35
N CYS A 65 -4.75 3.55 -9.60
CA CYS A 65 -5.59 4.50 -10.30
C CYS A 65 -5.61 4.13 -11.79
N SER A 66 -6.80 4.11 -12.40
CA SER A 66 -6.93 3.89 -13.83
C SER A 66 -6.22 5.00 -14.59
N LEU A 67 -5.28 4.63 -15.47
CA LEU A 67 -4.56 5.60 -16.28
C LEU A 67 -5.51 6.42 -17.17
N VAL A 68 -6.59 5.80 -17.64
CA VAL A 68 -7.61 6.49 -18.46
C VAL A 68 -8.32 7.56 -17.64
N GLU A 69 -8.75 7.23 -16.43
CA GLU A 69 -9.42 8.18 -15.53
C GLU A 69 -8.48 9.29 -15.07
N PHE A 70 -7.22 8.93 -14.79
CA PHE A 70 -6.18 9.88 -14.44
C PHE A 70 -5.95 10.90 -15.55
N GLU A 71 -5.78 10.46 -16.80
CA GLU A 71 -5.53 11.36 -17.92
C GLU A 71 -6.74 12.25 -18.23
N GLN A 72 -7.98 11.72 -18.08
CA GLN A 72 -9.20 12.52 -18.23
C GLN A 72 -9.31 13.63 -17.18
N ASN A 73 -8.85 13.36 -15.96
CA ASN A 73 -8.96 14.27 -14.81
C ASN A 73 -7.60 14.86 -14.38
N LYS A 74 -6.61 14.87 -15.28
CA LYS A 74 -5.21 15.22 -14.97
C LYS A 74 -5.05 16.57 -14.29
N SER A 75 -5.86 17.55 -14.69
CA SER A 75 -5.85 18.90 -14.12
C SER A 75 -6.30 18.97 -12.66
N PHE A 76 -6.99 17.93 -12.16
CA PHE A 76 -7.35 17.81 -10.75
C PHE A 76 -6.16 17.32 -9.94
N TYR A 77 -5.41 16.35 -10.45
CA TYR A 77 -4.33 15.70 -9.71
C TYR A 77 -2.95 16.34 -9.87
N ILE A 78 -2.69 17.07 -10.96
CA ILE A 78 -1.41 17.75 -11.22
C ILE A 78 -1.61 19.25 -11.28
N ARG A 79 -0.90 19.98 -10.44
CA ARG A 79 -0.82 21.44 -10.47
C ARG A 79 0.64 21.87 -10.35
N ASP A 80 1.06 22.81 -11.19
CA ASP A 80 2.45 23.31 -11.23
C ASP A 80 3.50 22.19 -11.35
N ASN A 81 3.15 21.14 -12.10
CA ASN A 81 3.96 19.92 -12.26
C ASN A 81 4.25 19.17 -10.94
N ILE A 82 3.35 19.30 -9.96
CA ILE A 82 3.41 18.67 -8.64
C ILE A 82 2.17 17.80 -8.44
N MET A 83 2.36 16.66 -7.79
CA MET A 83 1.34 15.72 -7.37
C MET A 83 1.54 15.37 -5.89
N PHE A 84 0.46 15.14 -5.16
CA PHE A 84 0.49 14.71 -3.76
C PHE A 84 -0.10 13.31 -3.62
N ILE A 85 0.61 12.45 -2.90
CA ILE A 85 0.15 11.13 -2.47
C ILE A 85 0.18 11.14 -0.95
N GLU A 86 -0.96 10.85 -0.33
CA GLU A 86 -1.08 10.66 1.10
C GLU A 86 -1.05 9.17 1.43
N ALA A 87 -0.32 8.80 2.48
CA ALA A 87 -0.27 7.44 3.00
C ALA A 87 -0.77 7.44 4.44
N ASN A 88 -1.90 6.79 4.68
CA ASN A 88 -2.55 6.71 5.97
C ASN A 88 -2.42 5.29 6.55
N ILE A 89 -2.00 5.20 7.81
CA ILE A 89 -1.99 3.95 8.57
C ILE A 89 -3.07 4.03 9.64
N ASN A 90 -4.03 3.11 9.58
CA ASN A 90 -5.12 3.06 10.55
C ASN A 90 -4.75 2.13 11.71
N PHE A 91 -4.33 2.72 12.83
CA PHE A 91 -3.97 1.99 14.05
C PHE A 91 -5.16 1.64 14.94
N LEU A 92 -6.36 2.15 14.63
CA LEU A 92 -7.56 1.99 15.48
C LEU A 92 -8.40 0.78 15.07
N THR A 93 -8.24 0.28 13.85
CA THR A 93 -9.01 -0.86 13.36
C THR A 93 -8.29 -2.15 13.66
N GLU A 94 -8.78 -2.87 14.67
CA GLU A 94 -8.43 -4.27 14.88
C GLU A 94 -8.90 -5.07 13.66
N ARG A 95 -7.98 -5.78 13.00
CA ARG A 95 -8.31 -6.63 11.86
C ARG A 95 -9.37 -7.64 12.31
N PRO A 96 -10.55 -7.73 11.67
CA PRO A 96 -11.53 -8.75 12.00
C PRO A 96 -10.85 -10.12 11.91
N VAL A 97 -10.95 -10.92 12.97
CA VAL A 97 -10.40 -12.28 13.01
C VAL A 97 -11.25 -13.15 12.08
N LEU A 98 -11.00 -13.05 10.77
CA LEU A 98 -11.64 -13.91 9.80
C LEU A 98 -11.04 -15.32 9.93
N PRO A 99 -11.85 -16.39 9.92
CA PRO A 99 -11.33 -17.75 9.94
C PRO A 99 -10.39 -17.96 8.75
N SER A 100 -9.34 -18.75 8.95
CA SER A 100 -8.19 -18.96 8.05
C SER A 100 -8.58 -19.29 6.59
N ILE A 101 -9.79 -19.80 6.39
CA ILE A 101 -10.43 -20.16 5.12
C ILE A 101 -10.93 -18.97 4.28
N LEU A 102 -10.94 -17.74 4.79
CA LEU A 102 -11.24 -16.54 4.00
C LEU A 102 -9.98 -15.84 3.44
N TYR A 103 -8.79 -16.26 3.89
CA TYR A 103 -7.52 -15.79 3.31
C TYR A 103 -7.19 -16.46 1.96
N THR A 104 -8.02 -17.42 1.51
CA THR A 104 -7.96 -17.96 0.15
C THR A 104 -8.81 -17.07 -0.77
N GLY A 105 -8.37 -15.83 -0.96
CA GLY A 105 -9.06 -14.85 -1.80
C GLY A 105 -8.19 -13.70 -2.26
N GLY A 106 -6.85 -13.81 -2.11
CA GLY A 106 -5.94 -12.97 -2.88
C GLY A 106 -6.08 -13.37 -4.35
N SER A 107 -6.27 -12.39 -5.24
CA SER A 107 -6.16 -12.63 -6.67
C SER A 107 -4.80 -13.29 -6.93
N PRO A 108 -4.68 -14.31 -7.81
CA PRO A 108 -3.42 -15.05 -8.05
C PRO A 108 -2.19 -14.22 -8.44
N ASN A 109 -2.37 -12.90 -8.60
CA ASN A 109 -1.37 -11.94 -9.00
C ASN A 109 -0.95 -10.96 -7.88
N ASP A 110 -1.54 -11.02 -6.68
CA ASP A 110 -1.36 -10.05 -5.57
C ASP A 110 -0.47 -10.56 -4.42
N ASP A 111 0.09 -11.77 -4.56
CA ASP A 111 0.72 -12.50 -3.46
C ASP A 111 2.24 -12.25 -3.30
N ASP A 112 2.88 -11.44 -4.14
CA ASP A 112 4.35 -11.33 -4.14
C ASP A 112 4.88 -9.98 -3.68
N CYS A 113 5.80 -10.01 -2.71
CA CYS A 113 6.65 -8.88 -2.39
C CYS A 113 7.62 -8.64 -3.56
N ILE A 114 7.75 -7.38 -3.98
CA ILE A 114 8.53 -6.99 -5.14
C ILE A 114 9.92 -6.51 -4.69
N ASP A 115 10.98 -7.08 -5.28
CA ASP A 115 12.37 -6.62 -5.07
C ASP A 115 12.61 -5.27 -5.78
N ARG A 116 13.70 -4.58 -5.46
CA ARG A 116 14.09 -3.28 -6.03
C ARG A 116 14.17 -3.24 -7.57
N THR A 117 14.25 -4.40 -8.22
CA THR A 117 14.27 -4.53 -9.69
C THR A 117 12.88 -4.67 -10.31
N GLY A 118 11.81 -4.76 -9.51
CA GLY A 118 10.45 -5.02 -10.02
C GLY A 118 10.15 -6.49 -10.28
N GLU A 119 11.07 -7.40 -9.97
CA GLU A 119 10.92 -8.85 -10.20
C GLU A 119 10.34 -9.56 -8.97
N ASN A 120 9.53 -10.59 -9.22
CA ASN A 120 9.01 -11.48 -8.18
C ASN A 120 10.15 -12.30 -7.58
N PHE A 121 10.23 -12.35 -6.26
CA PHE A 121 11.30 -13.02 -5.53
C PHE A 121 11.39 -14.54 -5.85
N MET A 122 10.26 -15.18 -6.18
CA MET A 122 10.20 -16.60 -6.55
C MET A 122 10.81 -16.93 -7.92
N ASP A 123 11.09 -15.94 -8.78
CA ASP A 123 11.63 -16.16 -10.14
C ASP A 123 13.16 -16.27 -10.17
N ARG A 124 13.82 -16.24 -9.00
CA ARG A 124 15.30 -16.29 -8.86
C ARG A 124 15.87 -17.62 -8.34
N SER A 125 15.19 -18.74 -8.58
CA SER A 125 15.69 -20.11 -8.26
C SER A 125 16.25 -20.86 -9.45
#